data_AF-A0A1C7MN07-F1
#
_entry.id   AF-A0A1C7MN07-F1
#
_cell.length_a   1.000
_cell.length_b   1.000
_cell.length_c   1.000
_cell.angle_alpha   90.00
_cell.angle_beta   90.00
_cell.angle_gamma   90.00
#
_symmetry.space_group_name_H-M   'P 1'
#
loop_
_entity.id
_entity.type
_entity.pdbx_description
1 polymer ?
#
loop_
_entity_poly.entity_id
_entity_poly.type
_entity_poly.pdbx_seq_one_letter_code
_entity_poly.pdbx_strand_id
1 'polypeptide(L)'
;MGKARKEVDDSRFIQVTKIYQCNAVMFWPRSRHLEVLLETRLFSEILQTIRRATASLPTTETLSLVNTVLDILSCPALELPSHGYGLRDYDGPVQVLADAALRWKDVSLWNRLVSSGKVDGDVEVLGMELISLAMDVFGWQCMSYSLCKMLMRCPEG
;
A
#
# COMPACT_ATOMS: atom_id res chain seq x y z
N MET A 1 -88.50 1.71 -9.86
CA MET A 1 -87.42 2.66 -9.48
C MET A 1 -86.07 1.97 -9.68
N GLY A 2 -85.47 2.12 -10.87
CA GLY A 2 -84.16 1.55 -11.18
C GLY A 2 -83.05 2.52 -10.76
N LYS A 3 -82.18 2.10 -9.84
CA LYS A 3 -80.96 2.84 -9.50
C LYS A 3 -79.91 2.54 -10.58
N ALA A 4 -79.61 3.53 -11.42
CA ALA A 4 -78.46 3.49 -12.32
C ALA A 4 -77.16 3.48 -11.49
N ARG A 5 -76.36 2.43 -11.64
CA ARG A 5 -74.96 2.41 -11.22
C ARG A 5 -74.19 3.37 -12.14
N LYS A 6 -73.63 4.44 -11.57
CA LYS A 6 -72.56 5.20 -12.23
C LYS A 6 -71.28 4.38 -12.12
N GLU A 7 -70.87 3.74 -13.21
CA GLU A 7 -69.47 3.36 -13.39
C GLU A 7 -68.66 4.64 -13.47
N VAL A 8 -67.75 4.82 -12.51
CA VAL A 8 -66.73 5.86 -12.55
C VAL A 8 -65.58 5.27 -13.34
N ASP A 9 -65.37 5.84 -14.53
CA ASP A 9 -64.31 5.52 -15.46
C ASP A 9 -62.95 5.86 -14.82
N ASP A 10 -62.21 4.82 -14.43
CA ASP A 10 -60.92 4.87 -13.71
C ASP A 10 -59.74 5.11 -14.68
N SER A 11 -60.01 5.77 -15.80
CA SER A 11 -59.08 5.96 -16.90
C SER A 11 -58.48 7.36 -16.87
N ARG A 12 -57.53 7.65 -15.96
CA ARG A 12 -56.57 8.77 -16.17
C ARG A 12 -55.38 8.98 -15.22
N PHE A 13 -54.92 7.98 -14.46
CA PHE A 13 -53.63 8.12 -13.76
C PHE A 13 -52.53 7.35 -14.48
N ILE A 14 -51.90 8.00 -15.47
CA ILE A 14 -50.60 7.56 -15.98
C ILE A 14 -49.57 7.94 -14.90
N GLN A 15 -49.19 6.96 -14.09
CA GLN A 15 -48.09 7.11 -13.14
C GLN A 15 -46.78 7.19 -13.93
N VAL A 16 -46.31 8.42 -14.21
CA VAL A 16 -45.00 8.63 -14.83
C VAL A 16 -43.95 8.42 -13.74
N THR A 17 -43.51 7.17 -13.57
CA THR A 17 -42.38 6.84 -12.70
C THR A 17 -41.09 7.31 -13.37
N LYS A 18 -40.66 8.54 -13.11
CA LYS A 18 -39.32 9.01 -13.50
C LYS A 18 -38.30 8.25 -12.66
N ILE A 19 -37.66 7.25 -13.25
CA ILE A 19 -36.49 6.59 -12.67
C ILE A 19 -35.32 7.55 -12.89
N TYR A 20 -34.93 8.28 -11.85
CA TYR A 20 -33.70 9.07 -11.86
C TYR A 20 -32.52 8.11 -11.64
N GLN A 21 -31.81 7.75 -12.71
CA GLN A 21 -30.48 7.16 -12.58
C GLN A 21 -29.50 8.27 -12.16
N CYS A 22 -29.28 8.42 -10.86
CA CYS A 22 -28.18 9.25 -10.36
C CYS A 22 -26.87 8.46 -10.49
N ASN A 23 -26.05 8.83 -11.47
CA ASN A 23 -24.66 8.39 -11.51
C ASN A 23 -23.85 9.26 -10.54
N ALA A 24 -23.34 8.66 -9.46
CA ALA A 24 -22.42 9.31 -8.55
C ALA A 24 -20.98 8.98 -8.97
N VAL A 25 -20.17 10.00 -9.23
CA VAL A 25 -18.71 9.86 -9.37
C VAL A 25 -18.10 10.01 -7.99
N MET A 26 -17.61 8.90 -7.42
CA MET A 26 -16.89 8.94 -6.15
C MET A 26 -15.44 9.32 -6.42
N PHE A 27 -15.03 10.49 -5.96
CA PHE A 27 -13.61 10.84 -5.87
C PHE A 27 -13.02 10.12 -4.66
N TRP A 28 -12.21 9.10 -4.93
CA TRP A 28 -11.53 8.33 -3.89
C TRP A 28 -10.04 8.70 -3.84
N PRO A 29 -9.60 9.53 -2.86
CA PRO A 29 -8.21 9.94 -2.76
C PRO A 29 -7.30 8.73 -2.51
N ARG A 30 -6.11 8.73 -3.13
CA ARG A 30 -5.12 7.65 -2.96
C ARG A 30 -4.78 7.40 -1.49
N SER A 31 -4.68 8.45 -0.67
CA SER A 31 -4.43 8.33 0.78
C SER A 31 -5.50 7.52 1.52
N ARG A 32 -6.78 7.69 1.18
CA ARG A 32 -7.89 6.91 1.77
C ARG A 32 -7.87 5.45 1.33
N HIS A 33 -7.42 5.18 0.11
CA HIS A 33 -7.21 3.79 -0.33
C HIS A 33 -6.14 3.08 0.50
N LEU A 34 -5.01 3.77 0.75
CA LEU A 34 -3.90 3.23 1.53
C LEU A 34 -4.26 3.01 3.01
N GLU A 35 -5.04 3.92 3.60
CA GLU A 35 -5.57 3.79 4.97
C GLU A 35 -6.43 2.54 5.11
N VAL A 36 -7.38 2.33 4.19
CA VAL A 36 -8.22 1.11 4.17
C VAL A 36 -7.38 -0.15 3.99
N LEU A 37 -6.34 -0.11 3.15
CA LEU A 37 -5.44 -1.26 3.02
C LEU A 37 -4.73 -1.60 4.34
N LEU A 38 -4.24 -0.59 5.08
CA LEU A 38 -3.57 -0.78 6.36
C LEU A 38 -4.49 -1.34 7.46
N GLU A 39 -5.73 -0.85 7.51
CA GLU A 39 -6.75 -1.30 8.48
C GLU A 39 -7.29 -2.70 8.17
N THR A 40 -7.16 -3.15 6.92
CA THR A 40 -7.64 -4.46 6.49
C THR A 40 -6.55 -5.53 6.58
N ARG A 41 -6.97 -6.81 6.60
CA ARG A 41 -6.04 -7.96 6.51
C ARG A 41 -5.27 -7.99 5.18
N LEU A 42 -5.72 -7.24 4.17
CA LEU A 42 -5.13 -7.20 2.84
C LEU A 42 -3.68 -6.74 2.89
N PHE A 43 -3.31 -5.77 3.73
CA PHE A 43 -1.90 -5.37 3.83
C PHE A 43 -0.99 -6.51 4.29
N SER A 44 -1.44 -7.33 5.25
CA SER A 44 -0.68 -8.51 5.68
C SER A 44 -0.56 -9.56 4.57
N GLU A 45 -1.61 -9.74 3.75
CA GLU A 45 -1.60 -10.66 2.61
C GLU A 45 -0.66 -10.17 1.51
N ILE A 46 -0.62 -8.86 1.25
CA ILE A 46 0.32 -8.22 0.32
C ILE A 46 1.76 -8.51 0.75
N LEU A 47 2.09 -8.26 2.03
CA LEU A 47 3.44 -8.54 2.55
C LEU A 47 3.80 -10.02 2.45
N GLN A 48 2.87 -10.92 2.78
CA GLN A 48 3.08 -12.36 2.62
C GLN A 48 3.30 -12.77 1.16
N THR A 49 2.59 -12.12 0.24
CA THR A 49 2.71 -12.41 -1.20
C THR A 49 4.08 -12.00 -1.73
N ILE A 50 4.55 -10.81 -1.36
CA ILE A 50 5.91 -10.34 -1.68
C ILE A 50 6.96 -11.29 -1.06
N ARG A 51 6.77 -11.68 0.20
CA ARG A 51 7.69 -12.60 0.88
C ARG A 51 7.78 -13.95 0.18
N ARG A 52 6.64 -14.52 -0.24
CA ARG A 52 6.54 -15.81 -0.93
C ARG A 52 7.00 -15.77 -2.38
N ALA A 53 7.19 -14.59 -2.96
CA ALA A 53 7.77 -14.46 -4.30
C ALA A 53 9.24 -14.89 -4.28
N THR A 54 9.47 -16.17 -4.59
CA THR A 54 10.80 -16.80 -4.65
C THR A 54 11.49 -16.64 -6.00
N ALA A 55 10.78 -16.12 -7.00
CA ALA A 55 11.34 -15.86 -8.31
C ALA A 55 12.51 -14.87 -8.19
N SER A 56 13.57 -15.11 -8.96
CA SER A 56 14.73 -14.22 -9.05
C SER A 56 14.39 -12.88 -9.69
N LEU A 57 13.31 -12.82 -10.47
CA LEU A 57 12.75 -11.61 -11.05
C LEU A 57 11.29 -11.46 -10.59
N PRO A 58 10.88 -10.26 -10.15
CA PRO A 58 9.51 -10.01 -9.75
C PRO A 58 8.57 -10.01 -10.95
N THR A 59 7.35 -10.53 -10.78
CA THR A 59 6.30 -10.39 -11.78
C THR A 59 5.72 -8.97 -11.77
N THR A 60 5.01 -8.59 -12.82
CA THR A 60 4.32 -7.29 -12.90
C THR A 60 3.32 -7.09 -11.75
N GLU A 61 2.67 -8.17 -11.33
CA GLU A 61 1.76 -8.18 -10.18
C GLU A 61 2.54 -7.98 -8.87
N THR A 62 3.65 -8.70 -8.66
CA THR A 62 4.46 -8.47 -7.45
C THR A 62 5.02 -7.05 -7.41
N LEU A 63 5.43 -6.48 -8.55
CA LEU A 63 5.89 -5.10 -8.61
C LEU A 63 4.78 -4.09 -8.28
N SER A 64 3.54 -4.33 -8.69
CA SER A 64 2.42 -3.44 -8.34
C SER A 64 2.17 -3.46 -6.83
N LEU A 65 2.25 -4.64 -6.20
CA LEU A 65 2.16 -4.81 -4.76
C LEU A 65 3.30 -4.09 -4.02
N VAL A 66 4.54 -4.24 -4.49
CA VAL A 66 5.71 -3.53 -3.94
C VAL A 66 5.53 -2.01 -4.02
N ASN A 67 5.03 -1.50 -5.15
CA ASN A 67 4.75 -0.08 -5.30
C ASN A 67 3.70 0.40 -4.30
N THR A 68 2.63 -0.37 -4.08
CA THR A 68 1.61 -0.06 -3.08
C THR A 68 2.21 0.03 -1.67
N VAL A 69 3.09 -0.90 -1.29
CA VAL A 69 3.78 -0.84 0.02
C VAL A 69 4.70 0.38 0.09
N LEU A 70 5.45 0.69 -0.96
CA LEU A 70 6.30 1.90 -1.01
C LEU A 70 5.48 3.18 -0.92
N ASP A 71 4.31 3.26 -1.53
CA ASP A 71 3.42 4.42 -1.42
C ASP A 71 2.95 4.62 0.02
N ILE A 72 2.67 3.53 0.73
CA ILE A 72 2.32 3.54 2.15
C ILE A 72 3.48 4.07 2.98
N LEU A 73 4.69 3.52 2.77
CA LEU A 73 5.91 3.97 3.48
C LEU A 73 6.29 5.42 3.15
N SER A 74 5.90 5.93 1.99
CA SER A 74 6.16 7.30 1.58
C SER A 74 5.10 8.29 2.07
N CYS A 75 3.98 7.80 2.62
CA CYS A 75 2.91 8.65 3.13
C CYS A 75 3.16 8.98 4.61
N PRO A 76 3.53 10.23 4.96
CA PRO A 76 3.84 10.59 6.34
C PRO A 76 2.60 10.54 7.26
N ALA A 77 1.41 10.76 6.68
CA ALA A 77 0.15 10.78 7.40
C ALA A 77 -0.34 9.38 7.82
N LEU A 78 0.27 8.31 7.31
CA LEU A 78 -0.09 6.94 7.68
C LEU A 78 0.86 6.45 8.78
N GLU A 79 0.28 6.05 9.90
CA GLU A 79 1.00 5.33 10.94
C GLU A 79 1.01 3.85 10.59
N LEU A 80 2.20 3.27 10.52
CA LEU A 80 2.32 1.82 10.43
C LEU A 80 1.92 1.26 11.80
N PRO A 81 1.09 0.20 11.84
CA PRO A 81 0.73 -0.43 13.10
C PRO A 81 1.98 -0.80 13.90
N SER A 82 2.13 -0.22 15.10
CA SER A 82 3.32 -0.41 15.96
C SER A 82 3.42 -1.82 16.55
N HIS A 83 2.36 -2.63 16.41
CA HIS A 83 2.29 -3.99 16.90
C HIS A 83 1.95 -4.91 15.75
N GLY A 84 2.87 -5.85 15.49
CA GLY A 84 2.83 -6.78 14.38
C GLY A 84 1.46 -7.42 14.21
N TYR A 85 1.07 -7.62 12.95
CA TYR A 85 -0.13 -8.30 12.49
C TYR A 85 -0.25 -9.73 13.05
N GLY A 86 -0.48 -9.92 14.36
CA GLY A 86 -0.69 -11.22 15.01
C GLY A 86 0.41 -12.28 14.80
N LEU A 87 1.53 -11.90 14.20
CA LEU A 87 2.60 -12.77 13.73
C LEU A 87 3.79 -12.51 14.66
N ARG A 88 3.93 -13.35 15.68
CA ARG A 88 4.85 -13.19 16.80
C ARG A 88 6.35 -13.09 16.44
N ASP A 89 6.72 -13.23 15.17
CA ASP A 89 8.11 -13.26 14.67
C ASP A 89 8.32 -12.49 13.35
N TYR A 90 7.38 -11.66 12.91
CA TYR A 90 7.46 -11.09 11.55
C TYR A 90 7.98 -9.65 11.49
N ASP A 91 9.17 -9.54 10.90
CA ASP A 91 9.71 -8.44 10.11
C ASP A 91 8.66 -7.48 9.52
N GLY A 92 8.83 -6.17 9.75
CA GLY A 92 7.95 -5.12 9.27
C GLY A 92 7.97 -4.95 7.73
N PRO A 93 7.11 -4.07 7.19
CA PRO A 93 7.04 -3.82 5.74
C PRO A 93 8.39 -3.36 5.14
N VAL A 94 9.23 -2.69 5.94
CA VAL A 94 10.57 -2.27 5.52
C VAL A 94 11.48 -3.48 5.31
N GLN A 95 11.53 -4.40 6.28
CA GLN A 95 12.32 -5.61 6.19
C GLN A 95 11.88 -6.50 5.02
N VAL A 96 10.56 -6.67 4.83
CA VAL A 96 10.02 -7.45 3.69
C VAL A 96 10.48 -6.88 2.34
N LEU A 97 10.48 -5.55 2.19
CA LEU A 97 10.93 -4.90 0.96
C LEU A 97 12.47 -4.92 0.83
N ALA A 98 13.20 -4.80 1.93
CA ALA A 98 14.66 -4.92 1.95
C ALA A 98 15.08 -6.32 1.48
N ASP A 99 14.48 -7.37 2.06
CA ASP A 99 14.70 -8.76 1.65
C ASP A 99 14.37 -8.99 0.18
N ALA A 100 13.27 -8.42 -0.30
CA ALA A 100 12.87 -8.51 -1.70
C ALA A 100 13.90 -7.83 -2.63
N ALA A 101 14.36 -6.63 -2.26
CA ALA A 101 15.39 -5.92 -3.01
C ALA A 101 16.70 -6.70 -3.09
N LEU A 102 17.13 -7.29 -1.97
CA LEU A 102 18.34 -8.13 -1.91
C LEU A 102 18.19 -9.38 -2.76
N ARG A 103 17.04 -10.07 -2.64
CA ARG A 103 16.75 -11.29 -3.38
C ARG A 103 16.73 -11.08 -4.89
N TRP A 104 16.10 -10.00 -5.35
CA TRP A 104 16.01 -9.67 -6.77
C TRP A 104 17.23 -8.91 -7.29
N LYS A 105 18.18 -8.59 -6.41
CA LYS A 105 19.33 -7.74 -6.69
C LYS A 105 18.93 -6.40 -7.31
N ASP A 106 17.80 -5.86 -6.86
CA ASP A 106 17.22 -4.62 -7.38
C ASP A 106 17.66 -3.40 -6.54
N VAL A 107 18.74 -2.78 -7.00
CA VAL A 107 19.29 -1.55 -6.40
C VAL A 107 18.28 -0.39 -6.47
N SER A 108 17.43 -0.35 -7.49
CA SER A 108 16.44 0.72 -7.64
C SER A 108 15.35 0.61 -6.58
N LEU A 109 14.89 -0.60 -6.27
CA LEU A 109 13.95 -0.87 -5.20
C LEU A 109 14.57 -0.51 -3.84
N TRP A 110 15.82 -0.90 -3.60
CA TRP A 110 16.54 -0.54 -2.38
C TRP A 110 16.61 0.98 -2.19
N ASN A 111 17.01 1.72 -3.22
CA ASN A 111 17.13 3.18 -3.13
C ASN A 111 15.78 3.87 -2.91
N ARG A 112 14.70 3.34 -3.48
CA ARG A 112 13.34 3.82 -3.24
C ARG A 112 12.87 3.55 -1.81
N LEU A 113 13.22 2.38 -1.26
CA LEU A 113 12.94 2.03 0.13
C LEU A 113 13.68 2.96 1.09
N VAL A 114 14.99 3.13 0.91
CA VAL A 114 15.82 4.04 1.71
C VAL A 114 15.34 5.49 1.64
N SER A 115 14.87 5.91 0.47
CA SER A 115 14.32 7.26 0.29
C SER A 115 12.84 7.40 0.72
N SER A 116 12.22 6.33 1.22
CA SER A 116 10.84 6.39 1.70
C SER A 116 10.78 7.16 3.02
N GLY A 117 9.71 7.94 3.24
CA GLY A 117 9.65 8.88 4.36
C GLY A 117 9.76 8.25 5.76
N LYS A 118 9.51 6.93 5.89
CA LYS A 118 9.67 6.20 7.16
C LYS A 118 11.09 5.66 7.39
N VAL A 119 11.94 5.60 6.36
CA VAL A 119 13.32 5.10 6.43
C VAL A 119 14.33 6.23 6.22
N ASP A 120 13.94 7.29 5.52
CA ASP A 120 14.74 8.49 5.29
C ASP A 120 15.00 9.22 6.61
N GLY A 121 16.14 8.93 7.22
CA GLY A 121 16.60 9.53 8.48
C GLY A 121 16.58 8.61 9.70
N ASP A 122 16.12 7.35 9.56
CA ASP A 122 16.12 6.37 10.64
C ASP A 122 16.77 5.05 10.19
N VAL A 123 18.07 4.95 10.48
CA VAL A 123 18.91 3.79 10.15
C VAL A 123 18.50 2.57 10.98
N GLU A 124 17.93 2.77 12.18
CA GLU A 124 17.54 1.69 13.07
C GLU A 124 16.37 0.87 12.50
N VAL A 125 15.50 1.51 11.69
CA VAL A 125 14.37 0.85 11.03
C VAL A 125 14.83 -0.24 10.06
N LEU A 126 15.95 -0.05 9.36
CA LEU A 126 16.56 -1.08 8.51
C LEU A 126 17.40 -2.06 9.33
N GLY A 127 18.10 -1.57 10.35
CA GLY A 127 19.04 -2.36 11.13
C GLY A 127 20.36 -2.60 10.41
N MET A 128 21.44 -2.69 11.19
CA MET A 128 22.81 -2.80 10.67
C MET A 128 23.07 -4.08 9.88
N GLU A 129 22.39 -5.18 10.23
CA GLU A 129 22.54 -6.48 9.56
C GLU A 129 22.07 -6.41 8.10
N LEU A 130 20.90 -5.81 7.85
CA LEU A 130 20.37 -5.64 6.48
C LEU A 130 21.23 -4.68 5.66
N ILE A 131 21.77 -3.62 6.29
CA ILE A 131 22.68 -2.69 5.61
C ILE A 131 23.98 -3.38 5.21
N SER A 132 24.57 -4.18 6.09
CA SER A 132 25.77 -4.96 5.79
C SER A 132 25.51 -5.93 4.64
N LEU A 133 24.39 -6.65 4.68
CA LEU A 133 24.01 -7.60 3.62
C LEU A 133 23.79 -6.89 2.28
N ALA A 134 23.20 -5.69 2.29
CA ALA A 134 23.01 -4.87 1.10
C ALA A 134 24.34 -4.40 0.49
N MET A 135 25.31 -4.04 1.33
CA MET A 135 26.66 -3.72 0.86
C MET A 135 27.33 -4.90 0.17
N ASP A 136 27.16 -6.11 0.71
CA ASP A 136 27.74 -7.33 0.13
C ASP A 136 27.07 -7.69 -1.21
N VAL A 137 25.75 -7.52 -1.32
CA VAL A 137 24.99 -7.88 -2.53
C VAL A 137 25.12 -6.84 -3.65
N PHE A 138 25.02 -5.55 -3.33
CA PHE A 138 24.99 -4.47 -4.33
C PHE A 138 26.35 -3.82 -4.57
N GLY A 139 27.29 -4.01 -3.66
CA GLY A 139 28.57 -3.32 -3.64
C GLY A 139 28.49 -1.92 -3.02
N TRP A 140 29.56 -1.52 -2.35
CA TRP A 140 29.67 -0.23 -1.66
C TRP A 140 29.38 0.98 -2.56
N GLN A 141 29.78 0.93 -3.82
CA GLN A 141 29.65 2.05 -4.76
C GLN A 141 28.17 2.42 -4.99
N CYS A 142 27.32 1.41 -5.17
CA CYS A 142 25.88 1.58 -5.40
C CYS A 142 25.14 2.07 -4.14
N MET A 143 25.66 1.72 -2.96
CA MET A 143 25.05 2.00 -1.67
C MET A 143 25.50 3.32 -1.04
N SER A 144 26.72 3.77 -1.37
CA SER A 144 27.38 4.91 -0.74
C SER A 144 26.52 6.17 -0.75
N TYR A 145 25.87 6.49 -1.86
CA TYR A 145 25.04 7.70 -1.95
C TYR A 145 23.81 7.65 -1.02
N SER A 146 23.07 6.54 -1.05
CA SER A 146 21.83 6.37 -0.29
C SER A 146 22.10 6.24 1.21
N LEU A 147 23.17 5.52 1.59
CA LEU A 147 23.61 5.39 2.98
C LEU A 147 24.18 6.70 3.52
N CYS A 148 25.03 7.40 2.77
CA CYS A 148 25.54 8.70 3.19
C CYS A 148 24.38 9.69 3.38
N LYS A 149 23.36 9.66 2.52
CA LYS A 149 22.18 10.52 2.67
C LYS A 149 21.38 10.20 3.95
N MET A 150 21.21 8.92 4.29
CA MET A 150 20.59 8.51 5.56
C MET A 150 21.43 8.96 6.76
N LEU A 151 22.72 8.63 6.77
CA LEU A 151 23.62 8.90 7.90
C LEU A 151 23.83 10.40 8.16
N MET A 152 23.89 11.21 7.10
CA MET A 152 24.02 12.67 7.21
C MET A 152 22.74 13.36 7.70
N ARG A 153 21.62 12.62 7.81
CA ARG A 153 20.33 13.12 8.29
C ARG A 153 19.97 12.62 9.69
N CYS A 154 20.72 11.67 10.25
CA CYS A 154 20.61 11.36 11.68
C CYS A 154 21.09 12.58 12.48
N PRO A 155 20.21 13.24 13.26
CA PRO A 155 20.68 14.21 14.24
C PRO A 155 21.53 13.47 15.26
N GLU A 156 22.69 14.01 15.61
CA GLU A 156 23.42 13.59 16.80
C GLU A 156 22.47 13.72 18.01
N GLY A 157 21.96 12.60 18.51
CA GLY A 157 21.09 12.50 19.69
C GLY A 157 21.81 11.78 20.80
#